data_AF-A0A381X9F8-F1
#
_entry.id   AF-A0A381X9F8-F1
#
_cell.length_a   1.000
_cell.length_b   1.000
_cell.length_c   1.000
_cell.angle_alpha   90.00
_cell.angle_beta   90.00
_cell.angle_gamma   90.00
#
_symmetry.space_group_name_H-M   'P 1'
#
loop_
_entity.id
_entity.type
_entity.pdbx_description
1 polymer ?
#
loop_
_entity_poly.entity_id
_entity_poly.type
_entity_poly.pdbx_seq_one_letter_code
_entity_poly.pdbx_strand_id
1 'polypeptide(L)'
;VYYITRFLLIAIFFLIGCEHTQDLNRLEEEKLPIQTSFKVADFEPATDCKSCHPIHFKEWSGSMHAYALKDPVWFSLQKKEQAHFSAEGKELGQFCIMCHSPVAFLTDAIEEPSSFDISDTSKYAPQIQEGIGCSFCHATTHFSPTTDAYPAIGETDVINFFLNTGDVKYGTIRNPISNNFHESEYHPDYDNSEYCQGCHNLTIDGQDAEMTFTEWSGTAFEAMGVECQSCHMATYAGYAVDKDQFPEAPYRENLHNHTFAGIDQALTSFREEASQITAIQSLLKSAAEMNFSSALPDSLTNGETLELSILVTNSSGHNLPTGTTFSRQLWIEVTALAGGDTIYRSGHQNDEDDLYDFHIDPDGTEDPDLTLFRTVLYNAEGDSGLRQVAVERFVRKTDTTLPVQGSR
;
A
#
# COMPACT_ATOMS: atom_id res chain seq x y z
N VAL A 1 45.79 13.75 -63.85
CA VAL A 1 45.91 13.31 -62.44
C VAL A 1 44.83 14.03 -61.67
N TYR A 2 43.83 13.27 -61.23
CA TYR A 2 42.62 13.73 -60.55
C TYR A 2 42.95 14.30 -59.16
N TYR A 3 42.42 15.48 -58.82
CA TYR A 3 42.26 15.89 -57.44
C TYR A 3 40.76 15.93 -57.13
N ILE A 4 40.35 15.04 -56.24
CA ILE A 4 39.00 14.90 -55.70
C ILE A 4 38.92 15.84 -54.50
N THR A 5 38.16 16.92 -54.62
CA THR A 5 37.73 17.74 -53.48
C THR A 5 36.34 17.27 -53.07
N ARG A 6 36.25 16.54 -51.95
CA ARG A 6 34.99 16.17 -51.30
C ARG A 6 34.40 17.40 -50.61
N PHE A 7 33.27 17.90 -51.12
CA PHE A 7 32.38 18.77 -50.36
C PHE A 7 31.53 17.90 -49.44
N LEU A 8 31.61 18.15 -48.13
CA LEU A 8 30.68 17.61 -47.13
C LEU A 8 29.38 18.43 -47.24
N LEU A 9 28.29 17.81 -47.70
CA LEU A 9 26.94 18.34 -47.49
C LEU A 9 26.52 17.96 -46.07
N ILE A 10 26.50 18.94 -45.16
CA ILE A 10 25.80 18.84 -43.88
C ILE A 10 24.37 19.33 -44.13
N ALA A 11 23.42 18.39 -44.19
CA ALA A 11 22.00 18.72 -44.17
C ALA A 11 21.63 19.12 -42.73
N ILE A 12 21.36 20.41 -42.52
CA ILE A 12 20.79 20.93 -41.27
C ILE A 12 19.30 20.57 -41.30
N PHE A 13 18.90 19.54 -40.55
CA PHE A 13 17.51 19.34 -40.17
C PHE A 13 17.14 20.44 -39.16
N PHE A 14 16.37 21.43 -39.61
CA PHE A 14 15.65 22.31 -38.71
C PHE A 14 14.56 21.49 -38.02
N LEU A 15 14.81 21.07 -36.79
CA LEU A 15 13.74 20.66 -35.87
C LEU A 15 12.95 21.92 -35.52
N ILE A 16 11.69 21.94 -35.96
CA ILE A 16 10.68 22.87 -35.49
C ILE A 16 10.39 22.48 -34.05
N GLY A 17 11.18 23.01 -33.12
CA GLY A 17 10.90 23.01 -31.69
C GLY A 17 10.17 24.29 -31.34
N CYS A 18 8.85 24.31 -31.48
CA CYS A 18 7.97 25.35 -30.94
C CYS A 18 6.60 24.73 -30.73
N GLU A 19 6.38 24.21 -29.51
CA GLU A 19 5.08 24.14 -28.83
C GLU A 19 5.19 23.56 -27.41
N HIS A 20 6.33 22.99 -27.01
CA HIS A 20 6.46 22.38 -25.67
C HIS A 20 6.97 23.31 -24.56
N THR A 21 7.44 24.52 -24.89
CA THR A 21 7.99 25.46 -23.89
C THR A 21 6.95 26.39 -23.27
N GLN A 22 5.72 26.42 -23.77
CA GLN A 22 4.65 27.24 -23.16
C GLN A 22 3.99 26.53 -21.96
N ASP A 23 3.95 25.19 -21.93
CA ASP A 23 3.43 24.45 -20.78
C ASP A 23 4.42 24.40 -19.60
N LEU A 24 5.73 24.36 -19.88
CA LEU A 24 6.76 24.33 -18.82
C LEU A 24 6.88 25.68 -18.07
N ASN A 25 6.54 26.80 -18.72
CA ASN A 25 6.58 28.12 -18.09
C ASN A 25 5.29 28.48 -17.32
N ARG A 26 4.21 27.69 -17.44
CA ARG A 26 3.01 27.87 -16.61
C ARG A 26 3.14 27.18 -15.24
N LEU A 27 4.14 26.31 -15.08
CA LEU A 27 4.55 25.71 -13.81
C LEU A 27 5.52 26.61 -13.02
N GLU A 28 5.52 27.92 -13.26
CA GLU A 28 5.98 28.88 -12.25
C GLU A 28 5.01 28.76 -11.06
N GLU A 29 5.42 28.02 -10.02
CA GLU A 29 4.82 27.85 -8.69
C GLU A 29 3.60 28.77 -8.42
N GLU A 30 2.41 28.39 -8.89
CA GLU A 30 1.22 28.70 -8.11
C GLU A 30 1.39 27.93 -6.81
N LYS A 31 1.77 28.65 -5.74
CA LYS A 31 1.92 28.07 -4.42
C LYS A 31 0.58 27.48 -4.02
N LEU A 32 0.46 26.16 -4.15
CA LEU A 32 -0.73 25.46 -3.72
C LEU A 32 -0.98 25.78 -2.24
N PRO A 33 -2.24 26.02 -1.85
CA PRO A 33 -2.55 26.44 -0.50
C PRO A 33 -2.28 25.32 0.50
N ILE A 34 -1.80 25.66 1.70
CA ILE A 34 -1.67 24.73 2.82
C ILE A 34 -2.50 25.28 3.98
N GLN A 35 -3.49 24.50 4.40
CA GLN A 35 -4.30 24.77 5.58
C GLN A 35 -3.59 24.26 6.84
N THR A 36 -3.69 25.04 7.92
CA THR A 36 -2.95 24.78 9.18
C THR A 36 -3.84 24.38 10.35
N SER A 37 -5.16 24.40 10.17
CA SER A 37 -6.13 23.99 11.19
C SER A 37 -7.35 23.39 10.52
N PHE A 38 -7.89 22.31 11.07
CA PHE A 38 -9.00 21.58 10.45
C PHE A 38 -10.13 21.35 11.44
N LYS A 39 -11.33 21.23 10.91
CA LYS A 39 -12.52 20.73 11.59
C LYS A 39 -13.08 19.58 10.79
N VAL A 40 -13.77 18.66 11.46
CA VAL A 40 -14.45 17.54 10.81
C VAL A 40 -15.39 18.01 9.68
N ALA A 41 -16.06 19.14 9.89
CA ALA A 41 -16.98 19.73 8.92
C ALA A 41 -16.31 20.33 7.67
N ASP A 42 -14.98 20.49 7.69
CA ASP A 42 -14.25 20.95 6.51
C ASP A 42 -14.08 19.82 5.48
N PHE A 43 -14.31 18.56 5.89
CA PHE A 43 -14.27 17.39 5.03
C PHE A 43 -15.69 16.93 4.68
N GLU A 44 -15.96 16.70 3.40
CA GLU A 44 -17.20 16.08 2.96
C GLU A 44 -17.14 14.57 3.18
N PRO A 45 -18.20 13.93 3.68
CA PRO A 45 -18.26 12.48 3.77
C PRO A 45 -18.32 11.86 2.38
N ALA A 46 -17.72 10.69 2.18
CA ALA A 46 -17.68 10.02 0.87
C ALA A 46 -19.08 9.74 0.29
N THR A 47 -20.11 9.67 1.13
CA THR A 47 -21.51 9.52 0.68
C THR A 47 -21.99 10.69 -0.17
N ASP A 48 -21.43 11.88 0.00
CA ASP A 48 -21.78 13.07 -0.77
C ASP A 48 -21.17 12.99 -2.18
N CYS A 49 -20.04 12.31 -2.34
CA CYS A 49 -19.41 12.05 -3.64
C CYS A 49 -20.17 10.98 -4.44
N LYS A 50 -20.88 10.07 -3.76
CA LYS A 50 -21.46 8.84 -4.35
C LYS A 50 -22.43 9.10 -5.51
N SER A 51 -23.26 10.14 -5.43
CA SER A 51 -24.26 10.39 -6.48
C SER A 51 -23.58 10.72 -7.81
N CYS A 52 -22.53 11.54 -7.79
CA CYS A 52 -21.85 11.98 -8.99
C CYS A 52 -20.74 11.01 -9.41
N HIS A 53 -20.07 10.34 -8.45
CA HIS A 53 -18.96 9.41 -8.68
C HIS A 53 -19.27 7.98 -8.22
N PRO A 54 -20.33 7.32 -8.73
CA PRO A 54 -20.79 6.04 -8.19
C PRO A 54 -19.78 4.89 -8.39
N ILE A 55 -18.97 4.94 -9.45
CA ILE A 55 -17.94 3.93 -9.74
C ILE A 55 -16.81 4.03 -8.72
N HIS A 56 -16.16 5.20 -8.63
CA HIS A 56 -15.06 5.41 -7.68
C HIS A 56 -15.50 5.20 -6.23
N PHE A 57 -16.70 5.67 -5.86
CA PHE A 57 -17.25 5.41 -4.52
C PHE A 57 -17.38 3.90 -4.26
N LYS A 58 -17.89 3.13 -5.23
CA LYS A 58 -18.06 1.68 -5.08
C LYS A 58 -16.71 1.01 -4.88
N GLU A 59 -15.72 1.31 -5.73
CA GLU A 59 -14.36 0.80 -5.64
C GLU A 59 -13.71 1.10 -4.28
N TRP A 60 -13.69 2.38 -3.89
CA TRP A 60 -13.16 2.82 -2.60
C TRP A 60 -13.90 2.18 -1.43
N SER A 61 -15.23 2.07 -1.50
CA SER A 61 -16.04 1.58 -0.38
C SER A 61 -15.77 0.12 -0.01
N GLY A 62 -15.16 -0.66 -0.91
CA GLY A 62 -14.67 -2.02 -0.66
C GLY A 62 -13.17 -2.14 -0.44
N SER A 63 -12.42 -1.03 -0.43
CA SER A 63 -10.98 -1.02 -0.23
C SER A 63 -10.60 -1.12 1.26
N MET A 64 -9.34 -1.47 1.53
CA MET A 64 -8.81 -1.43 2.90
C MET A 64 -8.66 0.00 3.43
N HIS A 65 -8.55 1.00 2.56
CA HIS A 65 -8.61 2.42 2.94
C HIS A 65 -9.95 2.79 3.61
N ALA A 66 -11.08 2.34 3.05
CA ALA A 66 -12.40 2.54 3.64
C ALA A 66 -12.66 1.68 4.89
N TYR A 67 -11.88 0.60 5.06
CA TYR A 67 -11.95 -0.33 6.19
C TYR A 67 -10.98 0.01 7.33
N ALA A 68 -10.07 0.96 7.14
CA ALA A 68 -8.93 1.22 8.04
C ALA A 68 -9.30 1.47 9.50
N LEU A 69 -10.46 2.10 9.78
CA LEU A 69 -11.00 2.33 11.13
C LEU A 69 -12.13 1.36 11.52
N LYS A 70 -12.18 0.19 10.88
CA LYS A 70 -13.13 -0.91 11.11
C LYS A 70 -12.43 -2.26 11.28
N ASP A 71 -11.11 -2.30 11.11
CA ASP A 71 -10.33 -3.52 11.15
C ASP A 71 -10.11 -4.01 12.59
N PRO A 72 -10.63 -5.20 12.98
CA PRO A 72 -10.40 -5.74 14.31
C PRO A 72 -8.92 -6.05 14.59
N VAL A 73 -8.09 -6.31 13.58
CA VAL A 73 -6.64 -6.51 13.77
C VAL A 73 -6.01 -5.20 14.22
N TRP A 74 -6.32 -4.11 13.52
CA TRP A 74 -5.87 -2.77 13.91
C TRP A 74 -6.28 -2.41 15.34
N PHE A 75 -7.56 -2.57 15.71
CA PHE A 75 -8.01 -2.26 17.07
C PHE A 75 -7.32 -3.13 18.13
N SER A 76 -7.07 -4.40 17.83
CA SER A 76 -6.33 -5.30 18.74
C SER A 76 -4.88 -4.84 18.94
N LEU A 77 -4.21 -4.42 17.87
CA LEU A 77 -2.82 -3.94 17.93
C LEU A 77 -2.74 -2.58 18.61
N GLN A 78 -3.60 -1.61 18.24
CA GLN A 78 -3.68 -0.32 18.93
C GLN A 78 -3.89 -0.51 20.43
N LYS A 79 -4.87 -1.32 20.84
CA LYS A 79 -5.15 -1.55 22.25
C LYS A 79 -3.96 -2.16 22.99
N LYS A 80 -3.26 -3.10 22.34
CA LYS A 80 -2.05 -3.72 22.89
C LYS A 80 -0.95 -2.67 23.12
N GLU A 81 -0.69 -1.84 22.12
CA GLU A 81 0.36 -0.82 22.21
C GLU A 81 -0.01 0.31 23.17
N GLN A 82 -1.24 0.81 23.15
CA GLN A 82 -1.73 1.79 24.13
C GLN A 82 -1.56 1.29 25.57
N ALA A 83 -1.92 0.02 25.85
CA ALA A 83 -1.75 -0.57 27.16
C ALA A 83 -0.27 -0.72 27.55
N HIS A 84 0.60 -1.06 26.59
CA HIS A 84 2.04 -1.16 26.83
C HIS A 84 2.64 0.19 27.23
N PHE A 85 2.40 1.25 26.46
CA PHE A 85 2.91 2.59 26.75
C PHE A 85 2.35 3.13 28.07
N SER A 86 1.06 2.93 28.33
CA SER A 86 0.43 3.33 29.60
C SER A 86 1.07 2.64 30.81
N ALA A 87 1.44 1.36 30.70
CA ALA A 87 2.14 0.63 31.76
C ALA A 87 3.55 1.18 32.04
N GLU A 88 4.18 1.83 31.05
CA GLU A 88 5.46 2.55 31.22
C GLU A 88 5.28 4.01 31.69
N GLY A 89 4.05 4.47 31.89
CA GLY A 89 3.75 5.87 32.22
C GLY A 89 3.98 6.83 31.05
N LYS A 90 3.86 6.34 29.81
CA LYS A 90 3.94 7.11 28.57
C LYS A 90 2.58 7.11 27.87
N GLU A 91 2.36 8.12 27.03
CA GLU A 91 1.19 8.19 26.15
C GLU A 91 1.64 7.89 24.72
N LEU A 92 0.98 6.95 24.04
CA LEU A 92 1.21 6.68 22.61
C LEU A 92 0.47 7.70 21.73
N GLY A 93 -0.62 8.30 22.24
CA GLY A 93 -1.38 9.31 21.52
C GLY A 93 -2.15 8.74 20.32
N GLN A 94 -2.14 9.48 19.22
CA GLN A 94 -2.83 9.18 17.96
C GLN A 94 -1.95 8.45 16.93
N PHE A 95 -0.80 7.89 17.32
CA PHE A 95 0.14 7.19 16.45
C PHE A 95 -0.54 6.25 15.42
N CYS A 96 -1.47 5.40 15.85
CA CYS A 96 -2.17 4.48 14.95
C CYS A 96 -3.23 5.20 14.10
N ILE A 97 -3.88 6.23 14.66
CA ILE A 97 -4.99 6.98 14.06
C ILE A 97 -4.49 7.88 12.93
N MET A 98 -3.27 8.40 13.02
CA MET A 98 -2.72 9.37 12.08
C MET A 98 -2.71 8.88 10.62
N CYS A 99 -2.52 7.56 10.40
CA CYS A 99 -2.62 6.94 9.08
C CYS A 99 -3.99 6.28 8.83
N HIS A 100 -4.65 5.74 9.86
CA HIS A 100 -5.89 4.93 9.70
C HIS A 100 -7.18 5.75 9.70
N SER A 101 -7.16 6.97 10.23
CA SER A 101 -8.22 7.97 10.09
C SER A 101 -7.59 9.37 10.15
N PRO A 102 -6.93 9.81 9.05
CA PRO A 102 -6.23 11.09 9.02
C PRO A 102 -7.14 12.29 9.35
N VAL A 103 -8.43 12.21 9.01
CA VAL A 103 -9.41 13.24 9.40
C VAL A 103 -9.60 13.30 10.91
N ALA A 104 -9.65 12.16 11.61
CA ALA A 104 -9.73 12.14 13.06
C ALA A 104 -8.49 12.76 13.70
N PHE A 105 -7.31 12.42 13.17
CA PHE A 105 -6.02 12.96 13.61
C PHE A 105 -5.93 14.48 13.41
N LEU A 106 -6.19 14.98 12.21
CA LEU A 106 -6.08 16.41 11.88
C LEU A 106 -7.06 17.30 12.65
N THR A 107 -8.11 16.71 13.22
CA THR A 107 -9.19 17.44 13.91
C THR A 107 -9.23 17.15 15.42
N ASP A 108 -8.31 16.32 15.91
CA ASP A 108 -8.29 15.80 17.29
C ASP A 108 -9.66 15.26 17.74
N ALA A 109 -10.39 14.62 16.83
CA ALA A 109 -11.78 14.23 17.10
C ALA A 109 -11.89 13.07 18.09
N ILE A 110 -10.86 12.22 18.17
CA ILE A 110 -10.77 11.13 19.14
C ILE A 110 -9.96 11.63 20.33
N GLU A 111 -10.65 12.24 21.31
CA GLU A 111 -10.00 12.87 22.48
C GLU A 111 -9.23 11.88 23.38
N GLU A 112 -9.66 10.62 23.44
CA GLU A 112 -9.08 9.58 24.32
C GLU A 112 -8.65 8.32 23.55
N PRO A 113 -7.57 8.38 22.73
CA PRO A 113 -7.12 7.27 21.87
C PRO A 113 -6.81 5.98 22.62
N SER A 114 -6.37 6.08 23.88
CA SER A 114 -6.01 4.94 24.74
C SER A 114 -7.21 4.07 25.11
N SER A 115 -8.41 4.64 25.09
CA SER A 115 -9.67 3.96 25.39
C SER A 115 -10.52 3.65 24.15
N PHE A 116 -10.06 4.08 22.97
CA PHE A 116 -10.80 3.96 21.72
C PHE A 116 -10.89 2.50 21.26
N ASP A 117 -12.12 2.01 21.12
CA ASP A 117 -12.44 0.64 20.72
C ASP A 117 -13.32 0.61 19.46
N ILE A 118 -13.37 -0.53 18.78
CA ILE A 118 -14.16 -0.71 17.55
C ILE A 118 -15.64 -0.40 17.75
N SER A 119 -16.16 -0.63 18.95
CA SER A 119 -17.55 -0.29 19.32
C SER A 119 -17.81 1.22 19.38
N ASP A 120 -16.76 2.04 19.54
CA ASP A 120 -16.85 3.49 19.62
C ASP A 120 -16.92 4.15 18.24
N THR A 121 -16.40 3.51 17.18
CA THR A 121 -16.36 4.08 15.82
C THR A 121 -17.72 4.64 15.39
N SER A 122 -18.81 3.94 15.69
CA SER A 122 -20.17 4.35 15.34
C SER A 122 -20.65 5.67 15.95
N LYS A 123 -19.96 6.19 16.99
CA LYS A 123 -20.29 7.44 17.69
C LYS A 123 -19.76 8.68 16.96
N TYR A 124 -18.79 8.52 16.07
CA TYR A 124 -18.11 9.62 15.40
C TYR A 124 -18.82 10.06 14.12
N ALA A 125 -18.43 11.20 13.56
CA ALA A 125 -18.96 11.66 12.28
C ALA A 125 -18.56 10.71 11.13
N PRO A 126 -19.34 10.63 10.03
CA PRO A 126 -19.02 9.73 8.91
C PRO A 126 -17.61 9.89 8.34
N GLN A 127 -17.08 11.12 8.30
CA GLN A 127 -15.73 11.45 7.83
C GLN A 127 -14.62 10.77 8.65
N ILE A 128 -14.87 10.47 9.92
CA ILE A 128 -13.95 9.73 10.79
C ILE A 128 -14.14 8.22 10.57
N GLN A 129 -15.40 7.77 10.54
CA GLN A 129 -15.76 6.35 10.39
C GLN A 129 -15.27 5.73 9.09
N GLU A 130 -15.08 6.54 8.06
CA GLU A 130 -14.70 6.07 6.73
C GLU A 130 -13.21 5.80 6.53
N GLY A 131 -12.39 6.01 7.57
CA GLY A 131 -10.94 5.77 7.50
C GLY A 131 -10.26 6.80 6.61
N ILE A 132 -9.65 6.34 5.51
CA ILE A 132 -9.03 7.22 4.50
C ILE A 132 -10.11 7.58 3.46
N GLY A 133 -10.77 8.72 3.65
CA GLY A 133 -11.90 9.19 2.83
C GLY A 133 -11.51 9.95 1.56
N CYS A 134 -12.51 10.15 0.68
CA CYS A 134 -12.32 10.84 -0.61
C CYS A 134 -11.86 12.29 -0.41
N SER A 135 -12.48 13.02 0.51
CA SER A 135 -12.19 14.44 0.76
C SER A 135 -10.80 14.67 1.36
N PHE A 136 -10.30 13.72 2.15
CA PHE A 136 -8.91 13.75 2.62
C PHE A 136 -7.94 13.62 1.45
N CYS A 137 -8.05 12.55 0.65
CA CYS A 137 -7.16 12.31 -0.48
C CYS A 137 -7.22 13.43 -1.52
N HIS A 138 -8.43 13.91 -1.86
CA HIS A 138 -8.62 14.94 -2.88
C HIS A 138 -8.42 16.38 -2.38
N ALA A 139 -8.03 16.56 -1.11
CA ALA A 139 -7.60 17.85 -0.56
C ALA A 139 -6.06 18.00 -0.49
N THR A 140 -5.29 16.95 -0.80
CA THR A 140 -3.82 16.98 -0.75
C THR A 140 -3.25 17.94 -1.78
N THR A 141 -2.30 18.77 -1.33
CA THR A 141 -1.63 19.78 -2.15
C THR A 141 -0.13 19.58 -2.28
N HIS A 142 0.47 18.80 -1.37
CA HIS A 142 1.89 18.47 -1.41
C HIS A 142 2.13 17.10 -0.81
N PHE A 143 3.25 16.48 -1.17
CA PHE A 143 3.68 15.20 -0.60
C PHE A 143 3.94 15.31 0.89
N SER A 144 3.47 14.30 1.61
CA SER A 144 3.86 14.08 2.99
C SER A 144 5.21 13.32 2.98
N PRO A 145 6.24 13.78 3.71
CA PRO A 145 7.51 13.08 3.78
C PRO A 145 7.33 11.74 4.50
N THR A 146 8.41 10.96 4.58
CA THR A 146 8.48 9.78 5.45
C THR A 146 8.05 10.13 6.88
N THR A 147 7.30 9.23 7.50
CA THR A 147 6.86 9.38 8.88
C THR A 147 7.92 8.80 9.80
N ASP A 148 8.52 9.64 10.65
CA ASP A 148 9.57 9.24 11.59
C ASP A 148 9.10 9.45 13.03
N ALA A 149 8.58 8.39 13.66
CA ALA A 149 8.09 8.45 15.03
C ALA A 149 9.20 8.14 16.04
N TYR A 150 9.20 8.83 17.19
CA TYR A 150 10.15 8.62 18.27
C TYR A 150 9.45 8.38 19.63
N PRO A 151 8.81 7.21 19.82
CA PRO A 151 8.17 6.88 21.10
C PRO A 151 9.13 6.87 22.29
N ALA A 152 10.45 6.67 22.08
CA ALA A 152 11.44 6.73 23.14
C ALA A 152 11.52 8.10 23.83
N ILE A 153 11.19 9.18 23.11
CA ILE A 153 11.18 10.56 23.63
C ILE A 153 9.76 11.17 23.69
N GLY A 154 8.73 10.39 23.36
CA GLY A 154 7.33 10.82 23.41
C GLY A 154 6.84 11.60 22.19
N GLU A 155 7.53 11.51 21.05
CA GLU A 155 7.14 12.17 19.80
C GLU A 155 6.53 11.13 18.85
N THR A 156 5.25 10.81 19.03
CA THR A 156 4.56 9.74 18.28
C THR A 156 3.57 10.26 17.23
N ASP A 157 2.99 11.44 17.45
CA ASP A 157 1.97 12.06 16.61
C ASP A 157 2.62 12.99 15.56
N VAL A 158 3.36 12.41 14.62
CA VAL A 158 4.40 13.13 13.84
C VAL A 158 4.15 13.25 12.33
N ILE A 159 3.15 12.55 11.77
CA ILE A 159 2.88 12.63 10.33
C ILE A 159 2.45 14.06 9.95
N ASN A 160 3.00 14.56 8.84
CA ASN A 160 2.70 15.90 8.33
C ASN A 160 1.90 15.80 7.04
N PHE A 161 0.61 16.15 7.10
CA PHE A 161 -0.23 16.25 5.91
C PHE A 161 -0.32 17.69 5.42
N PHE A 162 -0.22 17.88 4.10
CA PHE A 162 -0.33 19.17 3.44
C PHE A 162 -1.59 19.21 2.59
N LEU A 163 -2.67 19.74 3.17
CA LEU A 163 -4.00 19.72 2.57
C LEU A 163 -4.59 21.13 2.46
N ASN A 164 -5.57 21.30 1.60
CA ASN A 164 -6.48 22.44 1.60
C ASN A 164 -7.91 21.94 1.37
N THR A 165 -8.76 22.05 2.38
CA THR A 165 -10.15 21.59 2.32
C THR A 165 -11.08 22.69 1.80
N GLY A 166 -10.59 23.52 0.87
CA GLY A 166 -11.41 24.49 0.15
C GLY A 166 -12.34 23.80 -0.85
N ASP A 167 -12.92 24.61 -1.74
CA ASP A 167 -13.86 24.13 -2.76
C ASP A 167 -13.17 23.34 -3.90
N VAL A 168 -11.84 23.40 -4.00
CA VAL A 168 -11.07 22.72 -5.05
C VAL A 168 -10.77 21.28 -4.63
N LYS A 169 -11.08 20.33 -5.51
CA LYS A 169 -10.64 18.94 -5.40
C LYS A 169 -9.55 18.65 -6.44
N TYR A 170 -8.43 18.10 -6.00
CA TYR A 170 -7.25 17.85 -6.86
C TYR A 170 -7.23 16.42 -7.41
N GLY A 171 -6.65 16.21 -8.59
CA GLY A 171 -6.49 14.87 -9.16
C GLY A 171 -5.73 14.82 -10.48
N THR A 172 -5.69 13.64 -11.12
CA THR A 172 -4.89 13.41 -12.35
C THR A 172 -5.56 13.87 -13.64
N ILE A 173 -6.80 14.36 -13.59
CA ILE A 173 -7.56 14.82 -14.76
C ILE A 173 -7.05 16.19 -15.21
N ARG A 174 -6.31 16.24 -16.33
CA ARG A 174 -5.69 17.46 -16.89
C ARG A 174 -6.67 18.56 -17.31
N ASN A 175 -7.87 18.19 -17.71
CA ASN A 175 -8.90 19.10 -18.23
C ASN A 175 -10.25 18.83 -17.51
N PRO A 176 -10.36 19.15 -16.22
CA PRO A 176 -11.61 19.00 -15.50
C PRO A 176 -12.67 19.94 -16.08
N ILE A 177 -13.94 19.55 -15.96
CA ILE A 177 -15.07 20.37 -16.40
C ILE A 177 -15.68 21.05 -15.18
N SER A 178 -15.84 22.37 -15.25
CA SER A 178 -16.49 23.16 -14.21
C SER A 178 -17.92 22.65 -13.96
N ASN A 179 -18.32 22.65 -12.69
CA ASN A 179 -19.66 22.30 -12.25
C ASN A 179 -20.06 23.21 -11.06
N ASN A 180 -21.23 22.97 -10.46
CA ASN A 180 -21.77 23.81 -9.38
C ASN A 180 -21.62 23.20 -7.97
N PHE A 181 -20.91 22.07 -7.83
CA PHE A 181 -20.76 21.35 -6.57
C PHE A 181 -19.39 21.57 -5.93
N HIS A 182 -18.33 21.43 -6.73
CA HIS A 182 -16.96 21.72 -6.29
C HIS A 182 -16.10 22.09 -7.51
N GLU A 183 -15.08 22.89 -7.28
CA GLU A 183 -14.03 23.14 -8.26
C GLU A 183 -13.14 21.89 -8.39
N SER A 184 -12.46 21.76 -9.52
CA SER A 184 -11.57 20.62 -9.78
C SER A 184 -10.34 21.10 -10.52
N GLU A 185 -9.18 20.65 -10.06
CA GLU A 185 -7.89 21.08 -10.61
C GLU A 185 -6.98 19.89 -10.86
N TYR A 186 -6.27 19.93 -11.99
CA TYR A 186 -5.21 18.97 -12.26
C TYR A 186 -4.04 19.22 -11.32
N HIS A 187 -3.56 18.15 -10.71
CA HIS A 187 -2.40 18.21 -9.84
C HIS A 187 -1.38 17.16 -10.31
N PRO A 188 -0.16 17.57 -10.72
CA PRO A 188 0.82 16.65 -11.29
C PRO A 188 1.26 15.56 -10.32
N ASP A 189 1.32 15.89 -9.04
CA ASP A 189 1.74 14.98 -7.98
C ASP A 189 0.79 13.81 -7.66
N TYR A 190 -0.46 13.84 -8.14
CA TYR A 190 -1.41 12.75 -7.85
C TYR A 190 -1.08 11.43 -8.57
N ASP A 191 -0.18 11.47 -9.56
CA ASP A 191 0.29 10.29 -10.30
C ASP A 191 1.75 9.94 -9.96
N ASN A 192 2.28 10.41 -8.82
CA ASN A 192 3.63 10.13 -8.33
C ASN A 192 3.59 9.31 -7.03
N SER A 193 4.51 8.36 -6.84
CA SER A 193 4.52 7.47 -5.67
C SER A 193 4.72 8.19 -4.33
N GLU A 194 5.35 9.36 -4.33
CA GLU A 194 5.53 10.21 -3.15
C GLU A 194 4.19 10.61 -2.50
N TYR A 195 3.09 10.57 -3.27
CA TYR A 195 1.74 10.77 -2.75
C TYR A 195 1.39 9.76 -1.65
N CYS A 196 1.88 8.53 -1.79
CA CYS A 196 1.61 7.42 -0.86
C CYS A 196 2.60 7.41 0.32
N GLN A 197 3.73 8.11 0.21
CA GLN A 197 4.89 7.98 1.09
C GLN A 197 4.58 8.25 2.56
N GLY A 198 3.75 9.27 2.85
CA GLY A 198 3.46 9.65 4.24
C GLY A 198 2.89 8.51 5.08
N CYS A 199 2.02 7.68 4.49
CA CYS A 199 1.42 6.55 5.18
C CYS A 199 2.18 5.23 4.95
N HIS A 200 2.86 5.08 3.81
CA HIS A 200 3.52 3.83 3.38
C HIS A 200 5.06 3.86 3.49
N ASN A 201 5.58 4.76 4.32
CA ASN A 201 6.99 4.79 4.73
C ASN A 201 7.10 5.32 6.16
N LEU A 202 7.38 4.43 7.11
CA LEU A 202 7.38 4.65 8.55
C LEU A 202 8.65 4.09 9.19
N THR A 203 9.32 4.94 9.95
CA THR A 203 10.36 4.53 10.90
C THR A 203 9.90 4.78 12.34
N ILE A 204 10.41 3.97 13.27
CA ILE A 204 10.15 4.10 14.70
C ILE A 204 11.49 4.07 15.43
N ASP A 205 11.84 5.15 16.13
CA ASP A 205 13.13 5.34 16.81
C ASP A 205 14.34 5.07 15.87
N GLY A 206 14.21 5.46 14.60
CA GLY A 206 15.21 5.26 13.55
C GLY A 206 15.28 3.84 12.98
N GLN A 207 14.35 2.96 13.38
CA GLN A 207 14.26 1.59 12.88
C GLN A 207 13.14 1.47 11.85
N ASP A 208 13.42 0.74 10.77
CA ASP A 208 12.44 0.43 9.73
C ASP A 208 11.21 -0.32 10.29
N ALA A 209 10.02 0.26 10.15
CA ALA A 209 8.75 -0.39 10.51
C ALA A 209 7.95 -0.80 9.28
N GLU A 210 7.71 0.15 8.36
CA GLU A 210 7.08 -0.08 7.07
C GLU A 210 7.84 0.72 6.04
N MET A 211 8.52 0.06 5.09
CA MET A 211 9.47 0.73 4.19
C MET A 211 9.10 0.58 2.72
N THR A 212 7.81 0.40 2.41
CA THR A 212 7.35 0.10 1.05
C THR A 212 7.79 1.13 0.02
N PHE A 213 7.69 2.43 0.34
CA PHE A 213 8.19 3.48 -0.56
C PHE A 213 9.71 3.38 -0.77
N THR A 214 10.47 3.14 0.31
CA THR A 214 11.94 3.03 0.24
C THR A 214 12.38 1.78 -0.52
N GLU A 215 11.63 0.67 -0.40
CA GLU A 215 11.86 -0.55 -1.18
C GLU A 215 11.61 -0.33 -2.68
N TRP A 216 10.68 0.57 -3.04
CA TRP A 216 10.39 0.95 -4.42
C TRP A 216 11.35 1.99 -4.98
N SER A 217 11.77 2.96 -4.17
CA SER A 217 12.67 4.03 -4.62
C SER A 217 14.05 3.48 -4.97
N GLY A 218 14.64 4.01 -6.04
CA GLY A 218 15.91 3.54 -6.61
C GLY A 218 15.82 2.26 -7.43
N THR A 219 14.62 1.70 -7.63
CA THR A 219 14.42 0.47 -8.43
C THR A 219 14.31 0.77 -9.92
N ALA A 220 14.42 -0.28 -10.76
CA ALA A 220 14.13 -0.08 -12.18
C ALA A 220 12.65 0.29 -12.45
N PHE A 221 11.73 0.02 -11.52
CA PHE A 221 10.33 0.45 -11.65
C PHE A 221 10.22 1.97 -11.58
N GLU A 222 10.80 2.60 -10.55
CA GLU A 222 10.93 4.06 -10.45
C GLU A 222 11.63 4.63 -11.70
N ALA A 223 12.76 4.03 -12.12
CA ALA A 223 13.51 4.50 -13.29
C ALA A 223 12.72 4.42 -14.61
N MET A 224 11.71 3.55 -14.69
CA MET A 224 10.81 3.42 -15.84
C MET A 224 9.52 4.24 -15.70
N GLY A 225 9.34 4.98 -14.60
CA GLY A 225 8.11 5.73 -14.30
C GLY A 225 6.93 4.82 -13.96
N VAL A 226 7.20 3.62 -13.43
CA VAL A 226 6.16 2.73 -12.92
C VAL A 226 5.90 3.09 -11.46
N GLU A 227 4.95 3.98 -11.28
CA GLU A 227 4.53 4.51 -9.98
C GLU A 227 3.59 3.54 -9.24
N CYS A 228 3.42 3.73 -7.92
CA CYS A 228 2.50 2.96 -7.08
C CYS A 228 1.09 2.86 -7.70
N GLN A 229 0.61 3.99 -8.23
CA GLN A 229 -0.68 4.14 -8.91
C GLN A 229 -0.81 3.27 -10.15
N SER A 230 0.30 2.97 -10.84
CA SER A 230 0.28 2.13 -12.06
C SER A 230 -0.25 0.73 -11.79
N CYS A 231 0.03 0.18 -10.60
CA CYS A 231 -0.41 -1.15 -10.20
C CYS A 231 -1.60 -1.11 -9.22
N HIS A 232 -1.55 -0.25 -8.20
CA HIS A 232 -2.56 -0.22 -7.13
C HIS A 232 -3.77 0.66 -7.46
N MET A 233 -3.67 1.51 -8.47
CA MET A 233 -4.75 2.34 -9.01
C MET A 233 -4.83 2.22 -10.53
N ALA A 234 -4.72 0.99 -11.03
CA ALA A 234 -4.62 0.69 -12.46
C ALA A 234 -5.66 1.46 -13.29
N THR A 235 -5.22 1.95 -14.44
CA THR A 235 -6.06 2.82 -15.25
C THR A 235 -7.11 2.05 -16.04
N TYR A 236 -8.26 2.69 -16.26
CA TYR A 236 -9.35 2.18 -17.08
C TYR A 236 -9.99 3.30 -17.91
N ALA A 237 -10.68 2.89 -18.97
CA ALA A 237 -11.41 3.79 -19.83
C ALA A 237 -12.90 3.89 -19.42
N GLY A 238 -13.44 5.10 -19.34
CA GLY A 238 -14.81 5.32 -18.87
C GLY A 238 -15.17 6.78 -18.66
N TYR A 239 -16.13 7.02 -17.76
CA TYR A 239 -16.57 8.35 -17.35
C TYR A 239 -16.25 8.56 -15.87
N ALA A 240 -15.66 9.71 -15.54
CA ALA A 240 -15.32 10.05 -14.16
C ALA A 240 -16.56 10.25 -13.26
N VAL A 241 -17.70 10.54 -13.89
CA VAL A 241 -18.98 10.87 -13.24
C VAL A 241 -20.12 10.08 -13.88
N ASP A 242 -21.26 10.01 -13.19
CA ASP A 242 -22.52 9.49 -13.72
C ASP A 242 -23.00 10.31 -14.91
N LYS A 243 -23.12 9.67 -16.09
CA LYS A 243 -23.57 10.32 -17.33
C LYS A 243 -25.02 10.76 -17.31
N ASP A 244 -25.88 10.12 -16.50
CA ASP A 244 -27.29 10.50 -16.44
C ASP A 244 -27.44 11.88 -15.77
N GLN A 245 -26.56 12.18 -14.81
CA GLN A 245 -26.48 13.47 -14.14
C GLN A 245 -25.62 14.49 -14.90
N PHE A 246 -24.57 14.03 -15.59
CA PHE A 246 -23.65 14.87 -16.36
C PHE A 246 -23.56 14.38 -17.83
N PRO A 247 -24.55 14.69 -18.69
CA PRO A 247 -24.57 14.20 -20.07
C PRO A 247 -23.35 14.61 -20.90
N GLU A 248 -22.80 15.79 -20.62
CA GLU A 248 -21.63 16.37 -21.28
C GLU A 248 -20.30 15.82 -20.77
N ALA A 249 -20.32 14.91 -19.79
CA ALA A 249 -19.10 14.30 -19.25
C ALA A 249 -18.31 13.58 -20.38
N PRO A 250 -17.02 13.91 -20.55
CA PRO A 250 -16.18 13.34 -21.59
C PRO A 250 -15.79 11.92 -21.23
N TYR A 251 -15.65 11.08 -22.25
CA TYR A 251 -15.02 9.78 -22.11
C TYR A 251 -13.51 9.98 -21.89
N ARG A 252 -12.92 9.21 -20.99
CA ARG A 252 -11.51 9.30 -20.60
C ARG A 252 -10.89 7.91 -20.67
N GLU A 253 -9.66 7.81 -21.16
CA GLU A 253 -8.93 6.55 -21.31
C GLU A 253 -8.02 6.23 -20.11
N ASN A 254 -7.91 7.16 -19.16
CA ASN A 254 -6.92 7.16 -18.09
C ASN A 254 -7.53 7.49 -16.71
N LEU A 255 -8.71 6.93 -16.41
CA LEU A 255 -9.28 7.01 -15.06
C LEU A 255 -8.59 5.99 -14.16
N HIS A 256 -8.44 6.29 -12.88
CA HIS A 256 -7.79 5.39 -11.94
C HIS A 256 -8.80 4.61 -11.12
N ASN A 257 -8.55 3.31 -10.97
CA ASN A 257 -9.33 2.46 -10.09
C ASN A 257 -9.02 2.78 -8.62
N HIS A 258 -10.05 2.79 -7.76
CA HIS A 258 -9.95 3.12 -6.33
C HIS A 258 -10.13 1.91 -5.40
N THR A 259 -9.83 0.69 -5.87
CA THR A 259 -9.87 -0.51 -5.01
C THR A 259 -8.64 -0.63 -4.12
N PHE A 260 -7.52 -0.01 -4.51
CA PHE A 260 -6.25 0.00 -3.77
C PHE A 260 -5.82 -1.39 -3.31
N ALA A 261 -5.98 -2.39 -4.18
CA ALA A 261 -5.77 -3.77 -3.79
C ALA A 261 -4.34 -3.98 -3.26
N GLY A 262 -4.24 -4.63 -2.10
CA GLY A 262 -3.00 -5.10 -1.49
C GLY A 262 -3.11 -6.59 -1.20
N ILE A 263 -2.59 -7.03 -0.05
CA ILE A 263 -2.75 -8.42 0.42
C ILE A 263 -3.87 -8.56 1.46
N ASP A 264 -4.22 -7.48 2.14
CA ASP A 264 -5.15 -7.50 3.26
C ASP A 264 -6.61 -7.52 2.78
N GLN A 265 -7.43 -8.30 3.47
CA GLN A 265 -8.87 -8.46 3.22
C GLN A 265 -9.66 -8.07 4.47
N ALA A 266 -10.86 -7.52 4.28
CA ALA A 266 -11.78 -7.30 5.39
C ALA A 266 -12.13 -8.63 6.10
N LEU A 267 -11.91 -8.67 7.42
CA LEU A 267 -12.18 -9.85 8.27
C LEU A 267 -13.60 -9.88 8.84
N THR A 268 -14.35 -8.80 8.67
CA THR A 268 -15.75 -8.67 9.08
C THR A 268 -16.59 -8.31 7.88
N SER A 269 -17.91 -8.54 7.97
CA SER A 269 -18.84 -8.23 6.89
C SER A 269 -18.68 -6.78 6.40
N PHE A 270 -18.29 -6.62 5.14
CA PHE A 270 -17.95 -5.33 4.55
C PHE A 270 -18.59 -5.15 3.16
N ARG A 271 -18.40 -3.97 2.55
CA ARG A 271 -18.96 -3.67 1.23
C ARG A 271 -18.04 -4.26 0.15
N GLU A 272 -18.65 -4.70 -0.95
CA GLU A 272 -17.92 -5.14 -2.15
C GLU A 272 -16.87 -6.25 -1.90
N GLU A 273 -17.06 -7.11 -0.89
CA GLU A 273 -16.11 -8.16 -0.50
C GLU A 273 -15.66 -9.04 -1.67
N ALA A 274 -16.61 -9.48 -2.50
CA ALA A 274 -16.30 -10.31 -3.67
C ALA A 274 -15.40 -9.57 -4.68
N SER A 275 -15.62 -8.26 -4.85
CA SER A 275 -14.78 -7.41 -5.70
C SER A 275 -13.39 -7.22 -5.09
N GLN A 276 -13.30 -7.01 -3.77
CA GLN A 276 -12.05 -6.90 -3.03
C GLN A 276 -11.21 -8.17 -3.17
N ILE A 277 -11.80 -9.35 -2.89
CA ILE A 277 -11.13 -10.65 -3.02
C ILE A 277 -10.63 -10.86 -4.46
N THR A 278 -11.46 -10.53 -5.45
CA THR A 278 -11.08 -10.68 -6.86
C THR A 278 -9.88 -9.80 -7.21
N ALA A 279 -9.85 -8.55 -6.74
CA ALA A 279 -8.74 -7.63 -6.98
C ALA A 279 -7.45 -8.11 -6.31
N ILE A 280 -7.51 -8.54 -5.04
CA ILE A 280 -6.37 -9.12 -4.30
C ILE A 280 -5.82 -10.35 -5.03
N GLN A 281 -6.68 -11.28 -5.43
CA GLN A 281 -6.27 -12.49 -6.15
C GLN A 281 -5.64 -12.18 -7.51
N SER A 282 -6.17 -11.17 -8.23
CA SER A 282 -5.60 -10.75 -9.50
C SER A 282 -4.19 -10.16 -9.31
N LEU A 283 -4.02 -9.31 -8.30
CA LEU A 283 -2.73 -8.69 -7.96
C LEU A 283 -1.69 -9.75 -7.57
N LEU A 284 -2.05 -10.63 -6.62
CA LEU A 284 -1.13 -11.65 -6.09
C LEU A 284 -0.68 -12.66 -7.16
N LYS A 285 -1.53 -12.99 -8.12
CA LYS A 285 -1.15 -13.87 -9.25
C LYS A 285 -0.06 -13.29 -10.14
N SER A 286 0.09 -11.97 -10.17
CA SER A 286 1.15 -11.28 -10.91
C SER A 286 2.34 -10.85 -10.04
N ALA A 287 2.26 -11.00 -8.72
CA ALA A 287 3.26 -10.47 -7.80
C ALA A 287 4.56 -11.28 -7.78
N ALA A 288 4.49 -12.58 -8.07
CA ALA A 288 5.66 -13.45 -8.17
C ALA A 288 5.48 -14.53 -9.21
N GLU A 289 6.60 -14.99 -9.76
CA GLU A 289 6.69 -16.14 -10.64
C GLU A 289 7.42 -17.29 -9.92
N MET A 290 6.86 -18.49 -9.98
CA MET A 290 7.47 -19.70 -9.43
C MET A 290 7.81 -20.67 -10.55
N ASN A 291 9.04 -21.18 -10.56
CA ASN A 291 9.50 -22.15 -11.55
C ASN A 291 10.38 -23.21 -10.88
N PHE A 292 10.35 -24.44 -11.38
CA PHE A 292 11.39 -25.40 -10.99
C PHE A 292 12.72 -24.98 -11.62
N SER A 293 13.79 -24.91 -10.84
CA SER A 293 15.11 -24.53 -11.33
C SER A 293 15.73 -25.60 -12.24
N SER A 294 15.23 -26.83 -12.15
CA SER A 294 15.59 -27.96 -12.98
C SER A 294 14.35 -28.73 -13.45
N ALA A 295 14.44 -29.35 -14.62
CA ALA A 295 13.38 -30.23 -15.10
C ALA A 295 13.15 -31.39 -14.12
N LEU A 296 11.89 -31.63 -13.79
CA LEU A 296 11.50 -32.79 -12.99
C LEU A 296 11.61 -34.07 -13.86
N PRO A 297 12.03 -35.20 -13.28
CA PRO A 297 12.08 -36.47 -14.01
C PRO A 297 10.66 -36.96 -14.34
N ASP A 298 10.50 -37.62 -15.49
CA ASP A 298 9.21 -38.19 -15.93
C ASP A 298 8.72 -39.35 -15.04
N SER A 299 9.63 -39.98 -14.29
CA SER A 299 9.33 -41.07 -13.36
C SER A 299 10.39 -41.15 -12.28
N LEU A 300 9.99 -41.58 -11.08
CA LEU A 300 10.85 -41.89 -9.96
C LEU A 300 10.76 -43.39 -9.64
N THR A 301 11.87 -44.01 -9.24
CA THR A 301 11.84 -45.36 -8.69
C THR A 301 11.76 -45.33 -7.16
N ASN A 302 11.18 -46.38 -6.58
CA ASN A 302 11.01 -46.44 -5.13
C ASN A 302 12.38 -46.46 -4.43
N GLY A 303 12.57 -45.54 -3.48
CA GLY A 303 13.84 -45.34 -2.77
C GLY A 303 14.78 -44.31 -3.40
N GLU A 304 14.43 -43.73 -4.56
CA GLU A 304 15.12 -42.54 -5.07
C GLU A 304 14.70 -41.29 -4.29
N THR A 305 15.67 -40.40 -4.07
CA THR A 305 15.43 -39.06 -3.52
C THR A 305 15.40 -38.06 -4.66
N LEU A 306 14.33 -37.27 -4.74
CA LEU A 306 14.22 -36.13 -5.64
C LEU A 306 14.50 -34.85 -4.87
N GLU A 307 15.54 -34.13 -5.26
CA GLU A 307 15.76 -32.77 -4.78
C GLU A 307 14.87 -31.82 -5.60
N LEU A 308 13.91 -31.19 -4.94
CA LEU A 308 13.06 -30.16 -5.53
C LEU A 308 13.70 -28.80 -5.28
N SER A 309 14.00 -28.07 -6.34
CA SER A 309 14.50 -26.69 -6.25
C SER A 309 13.51 -25.78 -6.98
N ILE A 310 12.91 -24.86 -6.22
CA ILE A 310 11.89 -23.93 -6.69
C ILE A 310 12.52 -22.54 -6.67
N LEU A 311 12.59 -21.90 -7.82
CA LEU A 311 12.97 -20.50 -7.98
C LEU A 311 11.72 -19.64 -7.84
N VAL A 312 11.74 -18.71 -6.90
CA VAL A 312 10.66 -17.72 -6.73
C VAL A 312 11.21 -16.33 -7.07
N THR A 313 10.66 -15.71 -8.10
CA THR A 313 11.05 -14.37 -8.58
C THR A 313 9.99 -13.36 -8.21
N ASN A 314 10.40 -12.28 -7.55
CA ASN A 314 9.52 -11.16 -7.24
C ASN A 314 9.36 -10.26 -8.48
N SER A 315 8.11 -10.07 -8.90
CA SER A 315 7.74 -9.24 -10.05
C SER A 315 7.12 -7.90 -9.63
N SER A 316 7.04 -7.62 -8.32
CA SER A 316 6.55 -6.35 -7.78
C SER A 316 7.64 -5.29 -7.69
N GLY A 317 7.21 -4.03 -7.57
CA GLY A 317 8.10 -2.87 -7.45
C GLY A 317 8.68 -2.62 -6.07
N HIS A 318 8.44 -3.50 -5.10
CA HIS A 318 8.91 -3.44 -3.71
C HIS A 318 9.20 -4.87 -3.22
N ASN A 319 9.50 -5.10 -1.95
CA ASN A 319 9.70 -6.46 -1.45
C ASN A 319 8.39 -7.25 -1.41
N LEU A 320 8.47 -8.59 -1.43
CA LEU A 320 7.31 -9.45 -1.32
C LEU A 320 7.47 -10.44 -0.14
N PRO A 321 6.62 -10.34 0.91
CA PRO A 321 5.69 -9.24 1.19
C PRO A 321 6.42 -7.93 1.55
N THR A 322 5.76 -6.78 1.36
CA THR A 322 6.18 -5.44 1.85
C THR A 322 5.33 -5.01 3.06
N GLY A 323 5.44 -3.77 3.52
CA GLY A 323 4.61 -3.16 4.56
C GLY A 323 5.07 -3.55 5.96
N THR A 324 4.11 -3.92 6.82
CA THR A 324 4.38 -4.54 8.13
C THR A 324 4.83 -6.00 7.99
N THR A 325 6.00 -6.21 7.37
CA THR A 325 6.55 -7.53 6.98
C THR A 325 6.75 -8.49 8.15
N PHE A 326 6.83 -7.99 9.38
CA PHE A 326 6.91 -8.77 10.61
C PHE A 326 5.55 -9.29 11.13
N SER A 327 4.45 -8.86 10.51
CA SER A 327 3.09 -9.34 10.79
C SER A 327 2.52 -10.15 9.62
N ARG A 328 3.30 -10.33 8.55
CA ARG A 328 2.91 -10.99 7.30
C ARG A 328 3.76 -12.23 7.10
N GLN A 329 3.15 -13.28 6.55
CA GLN A 329 3.85 -14.50 6.16
C GLN A 329 3.55 -14.79 4.70
N LEU A 330 4.61 -15.11 3.96
CA LEU A 330 4.54 -15.74 2.66
C LEU A 330 5.35 -17.03 2.75
N TRP A 331 4.80 -18.12 2.23
CA TRP A 331 5.47 -19.42 2.22
C TRP A 331 5.22 -20.14 0.91
N ILE A 332 5.99 -21.22 0.70
CA ILE A 332 5.78 -22.14 -0.40
C ILE A 332 5.08 -23.37 0.15
N GLU A 333 3.92 -23.72 -0.40
CA GLU A 333 3.30 -25.02 -0.17
C GLU A 333 3.68 -25.98 -1.31
N VAL A 334 4.21 -27.15 -0.95
CA VAL A 334 4.57 -28.23 -1.87
C VAL A 334 3.84 -29.49 -1.45
N THR A 335 3.06 -30.07 -2.37
CA THR A 335 2.41 -31.37 -2.17
C THR A 335 2.79 -32.31 -3.32
N ALA A 336 3.36 -33.48 -2.99
CA ALA A 336 3.65 -34.53 -3.96
C ALA A 336 2.72 -35.73 -3.75
N LEU A 337 2.07 -36.16 -4.84
CA LEU A 337 1.10 -37.25 -4.85
C LEU A 337 1.59 -38.44 -5.68
N ALA A 338 1.38 -39.66 -5.21
CA ALA A 338 1.60 -40.89 -5.97
C ALA A 338 0.38 -41.81 -5.85
N GLY A 339 -0.26 -42.14 -6.98
CA GLY A 339 -1.44 -43.01 -6.99
C GLY A 339 -2.66 -42.47 -6.24
N GLY A 340 -2.67 -41.18 -5.88
CA GLY A 340 -3.70 -40.54 -5.05
C GLY A 340 -3.30 -40.35 -3.60
N ASP A 341 -2.20 -40.95 -3.15
CA ASP A 341 -1.68 -40.80 -1.80
C ASP A 341 -0.67 -39.66 -1.73
N THR A 342 -0.67 -38.90 -0.64
CA THR A 342 0.36 -37.88 -0.37
C THR A 342 1.63 -38.56 0.10
N ILE A 343 2.73 -38.37 -0.62
CA ILE A 343 4.04 -38.97 -0.31
C ILE A 343 5.03 -37.94 0.25
N TYR A 344 4.77 -36.65 0.06
CA TYR A 344 5.55 -35.54 0.61
C TYR A 344 4.66 -34.31 0.72
N ARG A 345 4.86 -33.53 1.78
CA ARG A 345 4.23 -32.23 1.98
C ARG A 345 5.19 -31.29 2.71
N SER A 346 5.17 -30.02 2.35
CA SER A 346 5.79 -28.91 3.09
C SER A 346 4.98 -27.63 2.87
N GLY A 347 5.01 -26.70 3.82
CA GLY A 347 4.19 -25.48 3.80
C GLY A 347 2.71 -25.72 4.07
N HIS A 348 2.39 -26.81 4.77
CA HIS A 348 1.02 -27.24 5.02
C HIS A 348 0.50 -26.72 6.37
N GLN A 349 -0.82 -26.55 6.48
CA GLN A 349 -1.47 -26.07 7.69
C GLN A 349 -2.03 -27.24 8.52
N ASN A 350 -2.24 -26.99 9.82
CA ASN A 350 -2.95 -27.89 10.72
C ASN A 350 -4.49 -27.73 10.58
N ASP A 351 -5.26 -28.44 11.42
CA ASP A 351 -6.73 -28.40 11.39
C ASP A 351 -7.34 -27.05 11.83
N GLU A 352 -6.53 -26.15 12.37
CA GLU A 352 -6.91 -24.79 12.80
C GLU A 352 -6.47 -23.72 11.78
N ASP A 353 -6.03 -24.14 10.57
CA ASP A 353 -5.47 -23.29 9.53
C ASP A 353 -4.15 -22.59 9.92
N ASP A 354 -3.46 -23.09 10.96
CA ASP A 354 -2.15 -22.58 11.36
C ASP A 354 -1.01 -23.34 10.65
N LEU A 355 -0.03 -22.59 10.16
CA LEU A 355 1.17 -23.14 9.53
C LEU A 355 2.07 -23.80 10.58
N TYR A 356 2.71 -24.92 10.26
CA TYR A 356 3.74 -25.56 11.10
C TYR A 356 5.05 -24.76 11.10
N ASP A 357 4.98 -23.48 11.47
CA ASP A 357 6.12 -22.61 11.65
C ASP A 357 6.70 -22.72 13.07
N PHE A 358 7.65 -21.86 13.43
CA PHE A 358 8.29 -21.85 14.74
C PHE A 358 7.32 -21.83 15.95
N HIS A 359 6.07 -21.37 15.80
CA HIS A 359 5.09 -21.35 16.89
C HIS A 359 4.49 -22.73 17.17
N ILE A 360 4.23 -23.50 16.12
CA ILE A 360 3.55 -24.79 16.19
C ILE A 360 4.57 -25.93 16.18
N ASP A 361 5.65 -25.79 15.42
CA ASP A 361 6.73 -26.77 15.24
C ASP A 361 8.12 -26.14 15.46
N PRO A 362 8.46 -25.74 16.71
CA PRO A 362 9.72 -25.05 17.01
C PRO A 362 10.97 -25.88 16.70
N ASP A 363 10.84 -27.21 16.70
CA ASP A 363 11.93 -28.14 16.42
C ASP A 363 12.00 -28.56 14.93
N GLY A 364 11.05 -28.12 14.09
CA GLY A 364 10.98 -28.47 12.67
C GLY A 364 10.76 -29.97 12.43
N THR A 365 10.03 -30.64 13.31
CA THR A 365 9.80 -32.09 13.26
C THR A 365 8.64 -32.50 12.35
N GLU A 366 7.63 -31.66 12.23
CA GLU A 366 6.43 -31.87 11.40
C GLU A 366 6.64 -31.31 9.98
N ASP A 367 7.30 -30.17 9.83
CA ASP A 367 7.61 -29.54 8.53
C ASP A 367 9.07 -29.03 8.47
N PRO A 368 10.07 -29.93 8.41
CA PRO A 368 11.49 -29.55 8.40
C PRO A 368 11.92 -28.72 7.19
N ASP A 369 11.15 -28.75 6.10
CA ASP A 369 11.49 -28.10 4.83
C ASP A 369 10.72 -26.79 4.60
N LEU A 370 9.99 -26.31 5.62
CA LEU A 370 9.19 -25.11 5.53
C LEU A 370 10.02 -23.90 5.08
N THR A 371 9.61 -23.31 3.95
CA THR A 371 10.25 -22.11 3.40
C THR A 371 9.37 -20.89 3.62
N LEU A 372 9.86 -19.94 4.42
CA LEU A 372 9.19 -18.69 4.79
C LEU A 372 9.93 -17.44 4.27
N PHE A 373 9.17 -16.53 3.68
CA PHE A 373 9.60 -15.17 3.34
C PHE A 373 8.90 -14.18 4.27
N ARG A 374 9.62 -13.74 5.32
CA ARG A 374 9.08 -12.83 6.34
C ARG A 374 10.18 -12.02 7.01
N THR A 375 9.77 -11.00 7.74
CA THR A 375 10.63 -10.37 8.75
C THR A 375 10.37 -11.00 10.11
N VAL A 376 11.42 -11.24 10.88
CA VAL A 376 11.34 -11.71 12.27
C VAL A 376 12.00 -10.68 13.17
N LEU A 377 11.26 -10.24 14.18
CA LEU A 377 11.73 -9.36 15.24
C LEU A 377 12.04 -10.21 16.47
N TYR A 378 13.28 -10.18 16.93
CA TYR A 378 13.74 -10.95 18.09
C TYR A 378 13.80 -10.04 19.31
N ASN A 379 13.30 -10.52 20.46
CA ASN A 379 13.57 -9.92 21.76
C ASN A 379 14.84 -10.54 22.39
N ALA A 380 15.13 -10.23 23.65
CA ALA A 380 16.30 -10.75 24.34
C ALA A 380 16.27 -12.28 24.52
N GLU A 381 15.08 -12.88 24.55
CA GLU A 381 14.83 -14.31 24.72
C GLU A 381 14.88 -15.09 23.39
N GLY A 382 14.64 -14.45 22.24
CA GLY A 382 14.67 -15.09 20.91
C GLY A 382 13.54 -14.62 19.98
N ASP A 383 13.13 -15.49 19.05
CA ASP A 383 11.90 -15.27 18.27
C ASP A 383 10.73 -15.52 19.23
N SER A 384 10.06 -14.47 19.67
CA SER A 384 8.87 -14.62 20.53
C SER A 384 7.58 -14.74 19.72
N GLY A 385 7.69 -14.75 18.39
CA GLY A 385 6.57 -14.93 17.51
C GLY A 385 5.94 -13.66 16.96
N LEU A 386 5.00 -13.85 16.05
CA LEU A 386 4.28 -12.78 15.37
C LEU A 386 3.58 -11.88 16.38
N ARG A 387 3.74 -10.57 16.19
CA ARG A 387 3.07 -9.52 16.98
C ARG A 387 3.49 -9.46 18.44
N GLN A 388 4.45 -10.27 18.93
CA GLN A 388 4.91 -10.21 20.33
C GLN A 388 6.01 -9.16 20.56
N VAL A 389 6.83 -8.92 19.53
CA VAL A 389 7.85 -7.86 19.52
C VAL A 389 7.37 -6.73 18.59
N ALA A 390 7.46 -5.48 19.05
CA ALA A 390 7.28 -4.31 18.20
C ALA A 390 8.63 -3.74 17.77
N VAL A 391 8.61 -2.84 16.79
CA VAL A 391 9.81 -2.34 16.10
C VAL A 391 10.75 -1.61 17.03
N GLU A 392 10.23 -0.86 18.00
CA GLU A 392 11.00 -0.13 19.00
C GLU A 392 11.55 -1.03 20.13
N ARG A 393 11.15 -2.32 20.16
CA ARG A 393 11.47 -3.26 21.25
C ARG A 393 12.29 -4.47 20.82
N PHE A 394 12.69 -4.58 19.54
CA PHE A 394 13.54 -5.68 19.10
C PHE A 394 15.01 -5.46 19.44
N VAL A 395 15.76 -6.53 19.67
CA VAL A 395 17.23 -6.51 19.86
C VAL A 395 17.97 -6.97 18.60
N ARG A 396 17.31 -7.79 17.77
CA ARG A 396 17.79 -8.21 16.45
C ARG A 396 16.59 -8.33 15.50
N LYS A 397 16.80 -8.12 14.20
CA LYS A 397 15.85 -8.47 13.15
C LYS A 397 16.51 -9.39 12.10
N THR A 398 15.72 -10.26 11.48
CA THR A 398 16.11 -10.96 10.24
C THR A 398 15.04 -10.74 9.20
N ASP A 399 15.43 -10.58 7.95
CA ASP A 399 14.52 -10.35 6.84
C ASP A 399 14.81 -11.38 5.74
N THR A 400 13.82 -12.23 5.48
CA THR A 400 13.84 -13.22 4.39
C THR A 400 12.82 -12.90 3.31
N THR A 401 12.21 -11.71 3.31
CA THR A 401 11.32 -11.28 2.23
C THR A 401 12.03 -11.40 0.87
N LEU A 402 11.24 -11.58 -0.19
CA LEU A 402 11.76 -11.61 -1.56
C LEU A 402 12.06 -10.16 -1.96
N PRO A 403 13.34 -9.79 -2.15
CA PRO A 403 13.67 -8.41 -2.46
C PRO A 403 13.08 -8.01 -3.82
N VAL A 404 12.79 -6.72 -4.00
CA VAL A 404 12.42 -6.15 -5.31
C VAL A 404 13.42 -6.58 -6.38
N GLN A 405 12.92 -7.04 -7.53
CA GLN A 405 13.73 -7.55 -8.65
C GLN A 405 14.68 -8.72 -8.28
N GLY A 406 14.44 -9.36 -7.14
CA GLY A 406 15.19 -10.50 -6.67
C GLY A 406 14.51 -11.83 -6.98
N SER A 407 15.31 -12.89 -6.91
CA SER A 407 14.83 -14.25 -6.86
C SER A 407 15.48 -14.98 -5.69
N ARG A 408 14.76 -15.93 -5.09
CA ARG A 408 15.29 -16.87 -4.09
C ARG A 408 15.14 -18.30 -4.55
#